data_AF-A0AAV3ZTX8-F1
#
_entry.id   AF-A0AAV3ZTX8-F1
#
_cell.length_a   1.000
_cell.length_b   1.000
_cell.length_c   1.000
_cell.angle_alpha   90.00
_cell.angle_beta   90.00
_cell.angle_gamma   90.00
#
_symmetry.space_group_name_H-M   'P 1'
#
loop_
_entity.id
_entity.type
_entity.pdbx_description
1 polymer ?
#
loop_
_entity_poly.entity_id
_entity_poly.type
_entity_poly.pdbx_seq_one_letter_code
_entity_poly.pdbx_strand_id
1 'polypeptide(L)'
;MRSQVVSVKTAASNVPCTYQLPTSMNATGKVHGSNGGLQAGDIIGAALNNLQYLVRMPTGCGEQNMIGFVSSIIVLNYLYSTGNRQETTRQAALNKMEIDYQHALNYYHSDGSFSAFGDKDANGSVWLTSFIVKSFAQAQKHIYIDETVIERSVDFLVQSQLETGCFRETGTVFSSYMMGGLGQGWGWKKQDTPQGALTAYVLMALMEAGLDSSNQTINRGIKCLQRKLQVHKDRLDPYTFDHVGKH
;
A
#
# COMPACT_ATOMS: atom_id res chain seq x y z
N MET A 1 52.79 -10.04 -1.33
CA MET A 1 51.34 -10.12 -1.62
C MET A 1 50.60 -10.56 -0.36
N ARG A 2 49.96 -9.62 0.34
CA ARG A 2 48.95 -9.90 1.38
C ARG A 2 47.91 -8.79 1.29
N SER A 3 46.72 -9.15 0.80
CA SER A 3 45.55 -8.27 0.74
C SER A 3 44.99 -8.14 2.16
N GLN A 4 44.91 -6.91 2.69
CA GLN A 4 44.20 -6.63 3.93
C GLN A 4 42.76 -6.27 3.57
N VAL A 5 41.83 -7.10 4.03
CA VAL A 5 40.40 -6.83 3.99
C VAL A 5 40.11 -5.71 5.00
N VAL A 6 39.81 -4.51 4.50
CA VAL A 6 39.32 -3.41 5.32
C VAL A 6 37.84 -3.67 5.60
N SER A 7 37.54 -4.06 6.84
CA SER A 7 36.18 -4.17 7.37
C SER A 7 35.61 -2.76 7.52
N VAL A 8 34.68 -2.38 6.64
CA VAL A 8 33.87 -1.17 6.80
C VAL A 8 32.78 -1.49 7.81
N LYS A 9 32.99 -1.07 9.06
CA LYS A 9 31.93 -1.02 10.09
C LYS A 9 30.84 -0.06 9.61
N THR A 10 29.71 -0.58 9.17
CA THR A 10 28.50 0.23 8.97
C THR A 10 27.99 0.66 10.34
N ALA A 11 28.10 1.96 10.63
CA ALA A 11 27.57 2.59 11.82
C ALA A 11 26.04 2.40 11.90
N ALA A 12 25.56 2.04 13.09
CA ALA A 12 24.14 1.89 13.38
C ALA A 12 23.42 3.23 13.18
N SER A 13 22.56 3.31 12.16
CA SER A 13 21.57 4.38 12.05
C SER A 13 20.37 4.01 12.94
N ASN A 14 20.42 4.42 14.21
CA ASN A 14 19.27 4.44 15.12
C ASN A 14 18.42 5.70 14.84
N VAL A 15 17.92 5.87 13.61
CA VAL A 15 16.94 6.93 13.33
C VAL A 15 15.54 6.32 13.46
N PRO A 16 14.79 6.61 14.54
CA PRO A 16 13.39 6.20 14.63
C PRO A 16 12.61 6.82 13.45
N CYS A 17 11.63 6.10 12.87
CA CYS A 17 10.75 6.63 11.82
C CYS A 17 10.05 7.90 12.39
N THR A 18 10.62 9.10 12.19
CA THR A 18 10.06 10.36 12.68
C THR A 18 9.30 11.02 11.55
N TYR A 19 8.00 11.18 11.77
CA TYR A 19 7.11 11.91 10.88
C TYR A 19 7.29 13.41 11.13
N GLN A 20 7.90 14.14 10.19
CA GLN A 20 7.76 15.60 10.13
C GLN A 20 6.86 15.94 8.94
N LEU A 21 5.66 16.42 9.24
CA LEU A 21 4.81 17.09 8.25
C LEU A 21 5.63 18.25 7.66
N PRO A 22 5.74 18.38 6.33
CA PRO A 22 6.21 19.62 5.73
C PRO A 22 5.29 20.75 6.18
N THR A 23 5.83 21.77 6.83
CA THR A 23 5.09 22.94 7.35
C THR A 23 4.58 23.89 6.25
N SER A 24 4.30 23.40 5.04
CA SER A 24 3.65 24.23 4.00
C SER A 24 2.76 23.42 3.06
N MET A 25 1.69 22.83 3.60
CA MET A 25 0.42 22.81 2.86
C MET A 25 -0.36 24.09 3.20
N ASN A 26 0.10 25.23 2.70
CA ASN A 26 -0.83 26.34 2.47
C ASN A 26 -1.63 25.96 1.22
N ALA A 27 -2.73 25.24 1.45
CA ALA A 27 -3.74 25.00 0.43
C ALA A 27 -4.48 26.32 0.15
N THR A 28 -3.83 27.22 -0.57
CA THR A 28 -4.47 28.37 -1.22
C THR A 28 -4.32 28.23 -2.73
N GLY A 29 -4.78 27.09 -3.26
CA GLY A 29 -5.12 26.97 -4.67
C GLY A 29 -6.37 27.79 -4.98
N LYS A 30 -6.29 29.12 -4.92
CA LYS A 30 -7.30 30.00 -5.51
C LYS A 30 -7.01 30.11 -7.00
N VAL A 31 -7.69 29.31 -7.82
CA VAL A 31 -7.80 29.59 -9.25
C VAL A 31 -8.77 30.77 -9.38
N HIS A 32 -8.26 31.96 -9.69
CA HIS A 32 -9.10 33.11 -10.05
C HIS A 32 -9.69 32.86 -11.44
N GLY A 33 -10.84 32.18 -11.49
CA GLY A 33 -11.75 32.23 -12.62
C GLY A 33 -12.76 33.36 -12.37
N SER A 34 -12.75 34.38 -13.22
CA SER A 34 -13.84 35.35 -13.30
C SER A 34 -15.14 34.56 -13.51
N ASN A 35 -16.08 34.67 -12.56
CA ASN A 35 -17.38 33.99 -12.46
C ASN A 35 -17.42 32.67 -11.66
N GLY A 36 -17.19 32.76 -10.33
CA GLY A 36 -18.16 32.35 -9.30
C GLY A 36 -18.65 30.89 -9.19
N GLY A 37 -18.05 29.91 -9.86
CA GLY A 37 -18.39 28.49 -9.67
C GLY A 37 -17.15 27.65 -9.33
N LEU A 38 -17.20 26.87 -8.25
CA LEU A 38 -16.26 25.77 -8.02
C LEU A 38 -16.48 24.72 -9.12
N GLN A 39 -15.73 24.83 -10.22
CA GLN A 39 -15.57 23.70 -11.12
C GLN A 39 -14.62 22.71 -10.45
N ALA A 40 -15.02 21.44 -10.38
CA ALA A 40 -14.13 20.32 -10.07
C ALA A 40 -13.11 20.16 -11.20
N GLY A 41 -12.22 21.14 -11.34
CA GLY A 41 -11.16 21.18 -12.34
C GLY A 41 -10.03 20.28 -11.87
N ASP A 42 -9.81 19.21 -12.62
CA ASP A 42 -8.61 18.36 -12.68
C ASP A 42 -7.62 18.50 -11.51
N ILE A 43 -8.03 17.96 -10.36
CA ILE A 43 -7.26 17.98 -9.11
C ILE A 43 -5.91 17.26 -9.30
N ILE A 44 -5.89 16.22 -10.15
CA ILE A 44 -4.68 15.47 -10.48
C ILE A 44 -3.77 16.33 -11.36
N GLY A 45 -4.31 17.00 -12.39
CA GLY A 45 -3.57 17.95 -13.22
C GLY A 45 -2.93 19.09 -12.40
N ALA A 46 -3.63 19.63 -11.40
CA ALA A 46 -3.06 20.63 -10.47
C ALA A 46 -1.98 20.05 -9.54
N ALA A 47 -2.13 18.77 -9.13
CA ALA A 47 -1.15 18.06 -8.31
C ALA A 47 0.12 17.65 -9.10
N LEU A 48 -0.02 17.37 -10.40
CA LEU A 48 1.10 17.07 -11.30
C LEU A 48 2.08 18.23 -11.47
N ASN A 49 1.57 19.47 -11.48
CA ASN A 49 2.42 20.67 -11.51
C ASN A 49 3.28 20.85 -10.25
N ASN A 50 3.00 20.07 -9.19
CA ASN A 50 3.68 20.09 -7.89
C ASN A 50 4.24 18.70 -7.52
N LEU A 51 4.56 17.88 -8.52
CA LEU A 51 5.01 16.49 -8.32
C LEU A 51 6.15 16.38 -7.30
N GLN A 52 7.06 17.37 -7.25
CA GLN A 52 8.17 17.38 -6.29
C GLN A 52 7.76 17.37 -4.81
N TYR A 53 6.51 17.73 -4.47
CA TYR A 53 5.99 17.77 -3.10
C TYR A 53 5.15 16.53 -2.73
N LEU A 54 4.57 15.83 -3.71
CA LEU A 54 4.02 14.48 -3.48
C LEU A 54 5.14 13.44 -3.31
N VAL A 55 6.33 13.73 -3.85
CA VAL A 55 7.47 12.82 -3.94
C VAL A 55 8.50 13.00 -2.80
N ARG A 56 8.32 13.97 -1.89
CA ARG A 56 9.27 14.20 -0.78
C ARG A 56 8.65 13.92 0.60
N MET A 57 8.90 12.71 1.10
CA MET A 57 8.93 12.41 2.52
C MET A 57 10.33 11.90 2.91
N PRO A 58 10.86 12.26 4.10
CA PRO A 58 12.14 11.75 4.57
C PRO A 58 12.12 10.23 4.67
N THR A 59 13.22 9.63 4.22
CA THR A 59 13.45 8.21 3.91
C THR A 59 13.83 7.38 5.15
N GLY A 60 13.31 6.15 5.28
CA GLY A 60 13.90 5.19 6.22
C GLY A 60 13.26 3.81 6.33
N CYS A 61 11.96 3.66 6.02
CA CYS A 61 11.19 2.45 6.30
C CYS A 61 10.56 1.94 4.97
N GLY A 62 10.55 0.63 4.68
CA GLY A 62 10.16 0.06 3.37
C GLY A 62 8.74 0.44 2.92
N GLU A 63 7.91 0.73 3.90
CA GLU A 63 6.57 1.31 3.75
C GLU A 63 6.59 2.64 2.97
N GLN A 64 7.46 3.59 3.33
CA GLN A 64 7.47 4.93 2.73
C GLN A 64 7.97 4.92 1.27
N ASN A 65 8.80 3.96 0.90
CA ASN A 65 9.27 3.80 -0.49
C ASN A 65 8.11 3.49 -1.44
N MET A 66 7.10 2.75 -0.97
CA MET A 66 5.95 2.38 -1.79
C MET A 66 5.00 3.56 -2.07
N ILE A 67 5.02 4.63 -1.27
CA ILE A 67 4.23 5.84 -1.55
C ILE A 67 4.71 6.51 -2.83
N GLY A 68 6.03 6.62 -3.01
CA GLY A 68 6.64 7.13 -4.23
C GLY A 68 6.29 6.27 -5.44
N PHE A 69 6.42 4.95 -5.28
CA PHE A 69 6.11 3.97 -6.32
C PHE A 69 4.67 4.11 -6.82
N VAL A 70 3.69 4.08 -5.92
CA VAL A 70 2.27 4.19 -6.27
C VAL A 70 1.92 5.55 -6.85
N SER A 71 2.56 6.62 -6.37
CA SER A 71 2.38 7.96 -6.94
C SER A 71 2.78 7.98 -8.42
N SER A 72 3.92 7.38 -8.77
CA SER A 72 4.34 7.26 -10.18
C SER A 72 3.33 6.47 -11.03
N ILE A 73 2.73 5.40 -10.48
CA ILE A 73 1.67 4.63 -11.18
C ILE A 73 0.47 5.53 -11.51
N ILE A 74 0.00 6.31 -10.53
CA ILE A 74 -1.15 7.21 -10.70
C ILE A 74 -0.85 8.27 -11.76
N VAL A 75 0.33 8.88 -11.71
CA VAL A 75 0.79 9.88 -12.68
C VAL A 75 0.78 9.31 -14.10
N LEU A 76 1.41 8.16 -14.30
CA LEU A 76 1.48 7.53 -15.61
C LEU A 76 0.10 7.09 -16.12
N ASN A 77 -0.75 6.55 -15.25
CA ASN A 77 -2.13 6.21 -15.60
C ASN A 77 -2.92 7.45 -16.04
N TYR A 78 -2.78 8.56 -15.31
CA TYR A 78 -3.45 9.81 -15.66
C TYR A 78 -2.95 10.35 -17.00
N LEU A 79 -1.63 10.46 -17.21
CA LEU A 79 -1.06 10.98 -18.46
C LEU A 79 -1.50 10.14 -19.66
N TYR A 80 -1.53 8.81 -19.48
CA TYR A 80 -2.04 7.89 -20.49
C TYR A 80 -3.53 8.11 -20.78
N SER A 81 -4.38 8.14 -19.74
CA SER A 81 -5.83 8.26 -19.90
C SER A 81 -6.30 9.60 -20.48
N THR A 82 -5.56 10.67 -20.23
CA THR A 82 -5.89 12.03 -20.70
C THR A 82 -5.25 12.37 -22.05
N GLY A 83 -4.37 11.52 -22.57
CA GLY A 83 -3.59 11.80 -23.77
C GLY A 83 -2.59 12.95 -23.60
N ASN A 84 -2.27 13.32 -22.36
CA ASN A 84 -1.38 14.43 -22.03
C ASN A 84 0.08 14.08 -22.39
N ARG A 85 0.71 14.92 -23.22
CA ARG A 85 2.04 14.69 -23.82
C ARG A 85 3.19 15.27 -23.01
N GLN A 86 3.06 15.40 -21.69
CA GLN A 86 4.15 15.85 -20.82
C GLN A 86 5.26 14.78 -20.70
N GLU A 87 6.09 14.68 -21.74
CA GLU A 87 7.12 13.64 -21.87
C GLU A 87 8.18 13.72 -20.77
N THR A 88 8.55 14.93 -20.33
CA THR A 88 9.49 15.13 -19.22
C THR A 88 8.94 14.55 -17.91
N THR A 89 7.66 14.81 -17.60
CA THR A 89 6.97 14.28 -16.42
C THR A 89 6.81 12.76 -16.52
N ARG A 90 6.47 12.25 -17.71
CA ARG A 90 6.37 10.80 -17.97
C ARG A 90 7.71 10.10 -17.72
N GLN A 91 8.81 10.58 -18.31
CA GLN A 91 10.13 9.98 -18.14
C GLN A 91 10.60 10.07 -16.68
N ALA A 92 10.35 11.18 -16.00
CA ALA A 92 10.67 11.32 -14.58
C ALA A 92 9.91 10.29 -13.71
N ALA A 93 8.62 10.08 -13.98
CA ALA A 93 7.81 9.09 -13.27
C ALA A 93 8.27 7.64 -13.55
N LEU A 94 8.61 7.30 -14.79
CA LEU A 94 9.17 5.99 -15.16
C LEU A 94 10.49 5.72 -14.42
N ASN A 95 11.45 6.64 -14.51
CA ASN A 95 12.75 6.50 -13.84
C ASN A 95 12.58 6.35 -12.33
N LYS A 96 11.68 7.13 -11.72
CA LYS A 96 11.39 7.03 -10.28
C LYS A 96 10.78 5.67 -9.92
N MET A 97 9.86 5.17 -10.74
CA MET A 97 9.21 3.87 -10.54
C MET A 97 10.23 2.73 -10.59
N GLU A 98 11.18 2.76 -11.52
CA GLU A 98 12.26 1.76 -11.61
C GLU A 98 13.16 1.78 -10.37
N ILE A 99 13.56 2.97 -9.91
CA ILE A 99 14.35 3.12 -8.67
C ILE A 99 13.59 2.59 -7.46
N ASP A 100 12.31 2.93 -7.35
CA ASP A 100 11.47 2.50 -6.23
C ASP A 100 11.20 1.00 -6.25
N TYR A 101 11.07 0.39 -7.43
CA TYR A 101 11.00 -1.07 -7.57
C TYR A 101 12.25 -1.73 -6.98
N GLN A 102 13.45 -1.29 -7.39
CA GLN A 102 14.71 -1.82 -6.85
C GLN A 102 14.83 -1.59 -5.33
N HIS A 103 14.38 -0.45 -4.83
CA HIS A 103 14.38 -0.18 -3.39
C HIS A 103 13.40 -1.06 -2.61
N ALA A 104 12.23 -1.37 -3.16
CA ALA A 104 11.25 -2.25 -2.53
C ALA A 104 11.82 -3.67 -2.33
N LEU A 105 12.64 -4.17 -3.28
CA LEU A 105 13.29 -5.47 -3.17
C LEU A 105 14.27 -5.60 -1.99
N ASN A 106 14.77 -4.49 -1.43
CA ASN A 106 15.58 -4.54 -0.20
C ASN A 106 14.79 -4.99 1.05
N TYR A 107 13.48 -5.06 0.95
CA TYR A 107 12.56 -5.45 2.03
C TYR A 107 11.90 -6.82 1.76
N TYR A 108 12.33 -7.50 0.70
CA TYR A 108 11.83 -8.78 0.25
C TYR A 108 12.50 -9.93 1.01
N HIS A 109 11.69 -10.85 1.52
CA HIS A 109 12.13 -12.00 2.29
C HIS A 109 12.31 -13.23 1.39
N SER A 110 13.10 -14.18 1.88
CA SER A 110 13.33 -15.45 1.19
C SER A 110 12.06 -16.31 1.03
N ASP A 111 11.01 -16.08 1.84
CA ASP A 111 9.72 -16.77 1.75
C ASP A 111 8.75 -16.12 0.75
N GLY A 112 9.14 -15.03 0.10
CA GLY A 112 8.30 -14.28 -0.84
C GLY A 112 7.53 -13.11 -0.21
N SER A 113 7.66 -12.89 1.09
CA SER A 113 6.97 -11.80 1.77
C SER A 113 7.75 -10.49 1.77
N PHE A 114 7.09 -9.39 2.15
CA PHE A 114 7.71 -8.10 2.40
C PHE A 114 7.44 -7.63 3.84
N SER A 115 8.39 -6.93 4.44
CA SER A 115 8.23 -6.30 5.75
C SER A 115 8.77 -4.86 5.78
N ALA A 116 8.51 -4.10 6.84
CA ALA A 116 8.94 -2.70 6.91
C ALA A 116 10.47 -2.54 6.98
N PHE A 117 11.17 -3.55 7.52
CA PHE A 117 12.62 -3.53 7.72
C PHE A 117 13.36 -4.73 7.08
N GLY A 118 12.71 -5.46 6.16
CA GLY A 118 13.29 -6.62 5.49
C GLY A 118 13.75 -7.68 6.48
N ASP A 119 14.93 -8.26 6.26
CA ASP A 119 15.52 -9.32 7.10
C ASP A 119 15.68 -8.97 8.60
N LYS A 120 15.52 -7.70 8.99
CA LYS A 120 15.50 -7.30 10.40
C LYS A 120 14.20 -7.68 11.10
N ASP A 121 13.11 -7.82 10.36
CA ASP A 121 11.85 -8.34 10.88
C ASP A 121 11.87 -9.87 10.79
N ALA A 122 11.37 -10.54 11.84
CA ALA A 122 11.32 -12.00 11.86
C ALA A 122 10.29 -12.59 10.88
N ASN A 123 9.24 -11.83 10.53
CA ASN A 123 8.16 -12.27 9.66
C ASN A 123 7.75 -11.15 8.71
N GLY A 124 7.37 -11.52 7.48
CA GLY A 124 6.70 -10.61 6.54
C GLY A 124 5.29 -10.22 6.97
N SER A 125 4.84 -9.06 6.47
CA SER A 125 3.48 -8.58 6.64
C SER A 125 2.59 -8.98 5.48
N VAL A 126 1.42 -9.55 5.78
CA VAL A 126 0.41 -9.90 4.78
C VAL A 126 -0.14 -8.64 4.13
N TRP A 127 -0.44 -7.59 4.92
CA TRP A 127 -0.90 -6.32 4.39
C TRP A 127 0.14 -5.70 3.45
N LEU A 128 1.39 -5.55 3.89
CA LEU A 128 2.43 -4.91 3.07
C LEU A 128 2.72 -5.72 1.82
N THR A 129 2.82 -7.04 1.93
CA THR A 129 3.02 -7.92 0.77
C THR A 129 1.88 -7.78 -0.23
N SER A 130 0.62 -7.76 0.24
CA SER A 130 -0.53 -7.56 -0.66
C SER A 130 -0.54 -6.17 -1.32
N PHE A 131 -0.11 -5.13 -0.61
CA PHE A 131 0.01 -3.79 -1.18
C PHE A 131 1.07 -3.74 -2.28
N ILE A 132 2.22 -4.38 -2.05
CA ILE A 132 3.31 -4.47 -3.03
C ILE A 132 2.88 -5.29 -4.25
N VAL A 133 2.31 -6.48 -4.06
CA VAL A 133 1.79 -7.34 -5.16
C VAL A 133 0.84 -6.57 -6.05
N LYS A 134 -0.16 -5.91 -5.45
CA LYS A 134 -1.12 -5.09 -6.22
C LYS A 134 -0.42 -3.98 -7.00
N SER A 135 0.51 -3.27 -6.36
CA SER A 135 1.21 -2.14 -6.98
C SER A 135 2.12 -2.62 -8.12
N PHE A 136 2.82 -3.73 -7.93
CA PHE A 136 3.70 -4.34 -8.92
C PHE A 136 2.92 -4.84 -10.14
N ALA A 137 1.80 -5.53 -9.93
CA ALA A 137 0.91 -5.94 -11.01
C ALA A 137 0.41 -4.73 -11.84
N GLN A 138 0.04 -3.62 -11.18
CA GLN A 138 -0.35 -2.39 -11.88
C GLN A 138 0.81 -1.71 -12.63
N ALA A 139 2.04 -1.87 -12.15
CA ALA A 139 3.24 -1.27 -12.71
C ALA A 139 3.77 -2.02 -13.94
N GLN A 140 3.44 -3.31 -14.12
CA GLN A 140 3.90 -4.14 -15.27
C GLN A 140 3.55 -3.54 -16.64
N LYS A 141 2.52 -2.70 -16.74
CA LYS A 141 2.17 -1.99 -17.99
C LYS A 141 3.05 -0.78 -18.29
N HIS A 142 3.86 -0.34 -17.33
CA HIS A 142 4.69 0.87 -17.42
C HIS A 142 6.18 0.55 -17.41
N ILE A 143 6.63 -0.36 -16.55
CA ILE A 143 8.03 -0.78 -16.40
C ILE A 143 8.14 -2.30 -16.33
N TYR A 144 9.35 -2.82 -16.51
CA TYR A 144 9.63 -4.23 -16.24
C TYR A 144 9.57 -4.52 -14.74
N ILE A 145 8.82 -5.55 -14.37
CA ILE A 145 8.78 -6.12 -13.02
C ILE A 145 9.06 -7.62 -13.18
N ASP A 146 9.93 -8.17 -12.35
CA ASP A 146 10.23 -9.61 -12.36
C ASP A 146 8.99 -10.39 -11.88
N GLU A 147 8.43 -11.20 -12.78
CA GLU A 147 7.22 -11.98 -12.53
C GLU A 147 7.42 -12.97 -11.38
N THR A 148 8.63 -13.50 -11.20
CA THR A 148 8.94 -14.46 -10.13
C THR A 148 8.81 -13.83 -8.73
N VAL A 149 9.00 -12.51 -8.62
CA VAL A 149 8.78 -11.78 -7.36
C VAL A 149 7.28 -11.74 -7.05
N ILE A 150 6.44 -11.44 -8.06
CA ILE A 150 4.99 -11.41 -7.90
C ILE A 150 4.45 -12.80 -7.56
N GLU A 151 4.86 -13.83 -8.31
CA GLU A 151 4.42 -15.22 -8.12
C GLU A 151 4.73 -15.72 -6.70
N ARG A 152 5.97 -15.53 -6.23
CA ARG A 152 6.36 -15.94 -4.88
C ARG A 152 5.65 -15.17 -3.78
N SER A 153 5.42 -13.86 -4.00
CA SER A 153 4.61 -13.08 -3.06
C SER A 153 3.15 -13.50 -3.05
N VAL A 154 2.59 -13.88 -4.20
CA VAL A 154 1.24 -14.48 -4.29
C VAL A 154 1.20 -15.80 -3.52
N ASP A 155 2.21 -16.67 -3.68
CA ASP A 155 2.29 -17.93 -2.94
C ASP A 155 2.33 -17.72 -1.43
N PHE A 156 3.13 -16.76 -0.95
CA PHE A 156 3.15 -16.36 0.46
C PHE A 156 1.76 -15.90 0.94
N LEU A 157 1.07 -15.06 0.16
CA LEU A 157 -0.28 -14.59 0.50
C LEU A 157 -1.25 -15.77 0.58
N VAL A 158 -1.27 -16.66 -0.42
CA VAL A 158 -2.13 -17.85 -0.45
C VAL A 158 -1.90 -18.72 0.79
N GLN A 159 -0.64 -18.94 1.19
CA GLN A 159 -0.27 -19.70 2.39
C GLN A 159 -0.67 -18.99 3.70
N SER A 160 -0.86 -17.68 3.66
CA SER A 160 -1.33 -16.88 4.79
C SER A 160 -2.85 -16.94 5.02
N GLN A 161 -3.59 -17.64 4.14
CA GLN A 161 -5.03 -17.83 4.29
C GLN A 161 -5.35 -18.86 5.38
N LEU A 162 -6.22 -18.50 6.32
CA LEU A 162 -6.70 -19.38 7.38
C LEU A 162 -7.66 -20.45 6.86
N GLU A 163 -7.90 -21.50 7.66
CA GLU A 163 -8.93 -22.51 7.39
C GLU A 163 -10.31 -21.88 7.16
N THR A 164 -10.61 -20.83 7.92
CA THR A 164 -11.83 -20.01 7.80
C THR A 164 -11.93 -19.24 6.48
N GLY A 165 -10.92 -19.30 5.61
CA GLY A 165 -10.85 -18.57 4.33
C GLY A 165 -10.46 -17.10 4.48
N CYS A 166 -10.41 -16.57 5.71
CA CYS A 166 -9.95 -15.21 5.96
C CYS A 166 -8.42 -15.13 5.97
N PHE A 167 -7.87 -13.94 5.76
CA PHE A 167 -6.45 -13.66 5.96
C PHE A 167 -6.20 -13.06 7.34
N ARG A 168 -5.02 -13.30 7.91
CA ARG A 168 -4.55 -12.70 9.16
C ARG A 168 -3.21 -12.04 8.95
N GLU A 169 -2.93 -10.99 9.70
CA GLU A 169 -1.62 -10.37 9.69
C GLU A 169 -0.61 -11.25 10.45
N THR A 170 0.60 -11.38 9.90
CA THR A 170 1.72 -12.18 10.43
C THR A 170 2.93 -11.33 10.81
N GLY A 171 3.06 -10.13 10.22
CA GLY A 171 4.16 -9.20 10.44
C GLY A 171 3.77 -7.99 11.28
N THR A 172 4.72 -7.09 11.47
CA THR A 172 4.45 -5.77 12.06
C THR A 172 4.39 -4.75 10.94
N VAL A 173 3.37 -3.89 10.97
CA VAL A 173 3.28 -2.72 10.10
C VAL A 173 3.36 -1.49 10.99
N PHE A 174 4.24 -0.56 10.64
CA PHE A 174 4.60 0.57 11.49
C PHE A 174 3.88 1.86 11.09
N SER A 175 3.45 1.98 9.83
CA SER A 175 2.71 3.14 9.34
C SER A 175 1.21 2.88 9.17
N SER A 176 0.43 3.28 10.17
CA SER A 176 -1.05 3.29 10.12
C SER A 176 -1.60 4.22 9.02
N TYR A 177 -0.81 5.20 8.56
CA TYR A 177 -1.21 6.13 7.50
C TYR A 177 -1.41 5.43 6.15
N MET A 178 -0.52 4.50 5.78
CA MET A 178 -0.63 3.81 4.49
C MET A 178 -1.76 2.79 4.45
N MET A 179 -2.17 2.31 5.62
CA MET A 179 -3.33 1.46 5.82
C MET A 179 -4.66 2.21 5.64
N GLY A 180 -4.67 3.55 5.60
CA GLY A 180 -5.87 4.35 5.47
C GLY A 180 -6.88 4.08 6.58
N GLY A 181 -8.15 3.84 6.22
CA GLY A 181 -9.21 3.50 7.19
C GLY A 181 -9.00 2.19 7.96
N LEU A 182 -8.06 1.33 7.53
CA LEU A 182 -7.64 0.14 8.29
C LEU A 182 -6.75 0.52 9.50
N GLY A 183 -6.16 1.73 9.48
CA GLY A 183 -5.22 2.26 10.45
C GLY A 183 -5.83 3.18 11.52
N GLN A 184 -7.16 3.27 11.66
CA GLN A 184 -7.77 4.01 12.77
C GLN A 184 -7.86 3.11 14.03
N GLY A 185 -6.97 3.36 15.01
CA GLY A 185 -6.95 2.63 16.30
C GLY A 185 -5.57 2.29 16.87
N TRP A 186 -4.46 2.65 16.21
CA TRP A 186 -3.19 1.96 16.42
C TRP A 186 -2.15 2.79 17.17
N GLY A 187 -2.07 2.58 18.48
CA GLY A 187 -0.83 2.70 19.24
C GLY A 187 -0.13 1.34 19.32
N TRP A 188 1.03 1.26 19.96
CA TRP A 188 1.93 0.09 20.16
C TRP A 188 1.31 -1.22 20.74
N LYS A 189 -0.02 -1.37 20.78
CA LYS A 189 -0.73 -2.59 21.13
C LYS A 189 -1.11 -3.35 19.86
N LYS A 190 -0.82 -4.66 19.85
CA LYS A 190 -1.47 -5.67 18.99
C LYS A 190 -2.99 -5.53 19.11
N GLN A 191 -3.61 -4.68 18.29
CA GLN A 191 -5.04 -4.77 18.01
C GLN A 191 -5.23 -5.45 16.67
N ASP A 192 -6.41 -5.99 16.42
CA ASP A 192 -6.66 -6.84 15.25
C ASP A 192 -6.95 -5.96 14.04
N THR A 193 -6.18 -6.10 12.96
CA THR A 193 -6.58 -5.53 11.67
C THR A 193 -7.94 -6.14 11.37
N PRO A 194 -8.99 -5.34 11.10
CA PRO A 194 -10.31 -5.89 10.87
C PRO A 194 -10.20 -6.98 9.81
N GLN A 195 -10.36 -8.24 10.24
CA GLN A 195 -9.94 -9.40 9.46
C GLN A 195 -10.63 -9.41 8.08
N GLY A 196 -11.87 -8.93 8.02
CA GLY A 196 -12.61 -8.76 6.78
C GLY A 196 -11.98 -7.70 5.86
N ALA A 197 -11.50 -6.59 6.40
CA ALA A 197 -10.92 -5.53 5.59
C ALA A 197 -9.52 -5.90 5.05
N LEU A 198 -8.69 -6.59 5.86
CA LEU A 198 -7.46 -7.23 5.36
C LEU A 198 -7.78 -8.27 4.28
N THR A 199 -8.75 -9.15 4.53
CA THR A 199 -9.16 -10.17 3.55
C THR A 199 -9.61 -9.54 2.23
N ALA A 200 -10.45 -8.49 2.27
CA ALA A 200 -10.88 -7.80 1.07
C ALA A 200 -9.71 -7.18 0.31
N TYR A 201 -8.75 -6.60 1.02
CA TYR A 201 -7.57 -6.00 0.40
C TYR A 201 -6.65 -7.04 -0.26
N VAL A 202 -6.38 -8.16 0.42
CA VAL A 202 -5.61 -9.27 -0.15
C VAL A 202 -6.31 -9.82 -1.40
N LEU A 203 -7.63 -10.00 -1.39
CA LEU A 203 -8.37 -10.46 -2.57
C LEU A 203 -8.23 -9.49 -3.75
N MET A 204 -8.31 -8.17 -3.52
CA MET A 204 -8.07 -7.17 -4.56
C MET A 204 -6.66 -7.30 -5.15
N ALA A 205 -5.64 -7.49 -4.31
CA ALA A 205 -4.26 -7.66 -4.74
C ALA A 205 -4.06 -8.93 -5.58
N LEU A 206 -4.60 -10.06 -5.12
CA LEU A 206 -4.53 -11.34 -5.83
C LEU A 206 -5.24 -11.26 -7.19
N MET A 207 -6.39 -10.60 -7.26
CA MET A 207 -7.11 -10.39 -8.53
C MET A 207 -6.35 -9.48 -9.49
N GLU A 208 -5.72 -8.41 -9.00
CA GLU A 208 -4.87 -7.56 -9.82
C GLU A 208 -3.66 -8.33 -10.36
N ALA A 209 -3.12 -9.28 -9.60
CA ALA A 209 -2.04 -10.19 -10.02
C ALA A 209 -2.50 -11.36 -10.90
N GLY A 210 -3.77 -11.38 -11.36
CA GLY A 210 -4.27 -12.34 -12.35
C GLY A 210 -5.03 -13.55 -11.80
N LEU A 211 -5.25 -13.66 -10.48
CA LEU A 211 -6.13 -14.71 -9.93
C LEU A 211 -7.61 -14.36 -10.17
N ASP A 212 -8.42 -15.32 -10.56
CA ASP A 212 -9.83 -15.10 -10.85
C ASP A 212 -10.77 -15.83 -9.87
N SER A 213 -12.08 -15.74 -10.13
CA SER A 213 -13.11 -16.40 -9.32
C SER A 213 -13.13 -17.92 -9.44
N SER A 214 -12.37 -18.54 -10.35
CA SER A 214 -12.19 -19.99 -10.37
C SER A 214 -11.20 -20.47 -9.29
N ASN A 215 -10.29 -19.58 -8.86
CA ASN A 215 -9.29 -19.89 -7.85
C ASN A 215 -9.92 -20.17 -6.46
N GLN A 216 -9.51 -21.27 -5.83
CA GLN A 216 -10.05 -21.70 -4.54
C GLN A 216 -9.76 -20.70 -3.42
N THR A 217 -8.57 -20.07 -3.40
CA THR A 217 -8.18 -19.04 -2.44
C THR A 217 -9.12 -17.85 -2.51
N ILE A 218 -9.41 -17.38 -3.72
CA ILE A 218 -10.36 -16.28 -3.97
C ILE A 218 -11.75 -16.63 -3.44
N ASN A 219 -12.29 -17.79 -3.80
CA ASN A 219 -13.61 -18.24 -3.37
C ASN A 219 -13.73 -18.40 -1.85
N ARG A 220 -12.69 -18.93 -1.19
CA ARG A 220 -12.65 -19.05 0.27
C ARG A 220 -12.62 -17.69 0.96
N GLY A 221 -11.88 -16.73 0.40
CA GLY A 221 -11.85 -15.34 0.87
C GLY A 221 -13.21 -14.66 0.74
N ILE A 222 -13.87 -14.79 -0.41
CA ILE A 222 -15.23 -14.24 -0.64
C ILE A 222 -16.20 -14.82 0.39
N LYS A 223 -16.17 -16.14 0.63
CA LYS A 223 -17.00 -16.79 1.66
C LYS A 223 -16.71 -16.25 3.07
N CYS A 224 -15.44 -15.96 3.40
CA CYS A 224 -15.10 -15.29 4.65
C CYS A 224 -15.78 -13.92 4.75
N LEU A 225 -15.66 -13.08 3.70
CA LEU A 225 -16.27 -11.74 3.69
C LEU A 225 -17.78 -11.79 3.83
N GLN A 226 -18.45 -12.69 3.12
CA GLN A 226 -19.90 -12.88 3.22
C GLN A 226 -20.34 -13.20 4.65
N ARG A 227 -19.64 -14.11 5.34
CA ARG A 227 -19.93 -14.42 6.76
C ARG A 227 -19.74 -13.21 7.66
N LYS A 228 -18.65 -12.46 7.49
CA LYS A 228 -18.39 -11.26 8.31
C LYS A 228 -19.43 -10.17 8.08
N LEU A 229 -19.86 -9.96 6.82
CA LEU A 229 -20.92 -9.02 6.47
C LEU A 229 -22.28 -9.43 7.02
N GLN A 230 -22.60 -10.73 7.02
CA GLN A 230 -23.85 -11.23 7.60
C GLN A 230 -23.89 -10.97 9.11
N VAL A 231 -22.81 -11.29 9.84
CA VAL A 231 -22.71 -11.00 11.28
C VAL A 231 -22.87 -9.50 11.57
N HIS A 232 -22.36 -8.62 10.69
CA HIS A 232 -22.56 -7.17 10.86
C HIS A 232 -24.00 -6.75 10.64
N LYS A 233 -24.73 -7.36 9.69
CA LYS A 233 -26.16 -7.12 9.50
C LYS A 233 -26.97 -7.58 10.71
N ASP A 234 -26.70 -8.78 11.21
CA ASP A 234 -27.39 -9.35 12.38
C ASP A 234 -27.12 -8.51 13.66
N ARG A 235 -25.94 -7.89 13.79
CA ARG A 235 -25.63 -6.94 14.90
C ARG A 235 -26.30 -5.58 14.75
N LEU A 236 -26.75 -5.24 13.55
CA LEU A 236 -27.48 -4.02 13.25
C LEU A 236 -29.00 -4.26 13.21
N ASP A 237 -29.46 -5.48 13.55
CA ASP A 237 -30.89 -5.78 13.58
C ASP A 237 -31.65 -4.87 14.58
N PRO A 238 -32.87 -4.44 14.23
CA PRO A 238 -33.57 -3.31 14.85
C PRO A 238 -34.06 -3.53 16.30
N TYR A 239 -33.94 -4.74 16.85
CA TYR A 239 -34.45 -5.07 18.19
C TYR A 239 -33.53 -4.63 19.33
N THR A 240 -32.30 -4.18 19.04
CA THR A 240 -31.37 -3.68 20.07
C THR A 240 -31.65 -2.24 20.54
N PHE A 241 -32.66 -1.55 19.99
CA PHE A 241 -33.06 -0.20 20.43
C PHE A 241 -34.32 -0.15 21.31
N ASP A 242 -35.06 -1.25 21.49
CA ASP A 242 -36.37 -1.23 22.17
C ASP A 242 -36.29 -1.27 23.71
N HIS A 243 -35.09 -1.20 24.29
CA HIS A 243 -34.88 -1.21 25.75
C HIS A 243 -34.18 0.02 26.32
N VAL A 244 -34.02 1.10 25.54
CA VAL A 244 -33.45 2.37 26.05
C VAL A 244 -34.53 3.49 26.16
N GLY A 245 -35.82 3.13 26.07
CA GLY A 245 -36.93 4.10 26.01
C GLY A 245 -38.01 3.95 27.08
N LYS A 246 -37.78 3.24 28.19
CA LYS A 246 -38.69 3.23 29.34
C LYS A 246 -37.90 3.16 30.64
N HIS A 247 -37.54 4.32 31.19
CA HIS A 247 -37.62 4.68 32.62
C HIS A 247 -37.33 6.17 32.77
#